data_AF-A0A9D7BQ66-F1
#
_entry.id   AF-A0A9D7BQ66-F1
#
_cell.length_a   1.000
_cell.length_b   1.000
_cell.length_c   1.000
_cell.angle_alpha   90.00
_cell.angle_beta   90.00
_cell.angle_gamma   90.00
#
_symmetry.space_group_name_H-M   'P 1'
#
loop_
_entity.id
_entity.type
_entity.pdbx_description
1 polymer ?
#
loop_
_entity_poly.entity_id
_entity_poly.type
_entity_poly.pdbx_seq_one_letter_code
_entity_poly.pdbx_strand_id
1 'polypeptide(L)' 'MYLETYDLKNKDKIKNKHVVLVDDVITTGATLEACIMTLYEALPSKISVVTLACAQ' A
#
# COMPACT_ATOMS: atom_id res chain seq x y z
N MET A 1 -0.11 -10.93 14.49
CA MET A 1 1.30 -10.92 14.08
C MET A 1 1.30 -11.00 12.56
N TYR A 2 1.19 -9.86 11.88
CA TYR A 2 1.18 -9.81 10.42
C TYR A 2 2.62 -10.05 9.97
N LEU A 3 2.84 -11.13 9.24
CA LEU A 3 4.13 -11.46 8.65
C LEU A 3 4.43 -10.41 7.59
N GLU A 4 5.50 -9.64 7.75
CA GLU A 4 5.93 -8.62 6.78
C GLU A 4 6.31 -9.30 5.46
N THR A 5 5.36 -9.33 4.53
CA THR A 5 5.51 -9.98 3.21
C THR A 5 6.16 -9.04 2.19
N TYR A 6 6.25 -7.75 2.53
CA TYR A 6 6.72 -6.67 1.67
C TYR A 6 7.74 -5.79 2.41
N ASP A 7 8.74 -5.31 1.67
CA ASP A 7 9.80 -4.42 2.18
C ASP A 7 9.70 -3.04 1.52
N LEU A 8 9.99 -1.99 2.28
CA LEU A 8 9.91 -0.61 1.81
C LEU A 8 11.28 0.02 1.59
N LYS A 9 11.57 0.34 0.32
CA LYS A 9 12.79 1.05 -0.06
C LYS A 9 12.59 2.57 -0.11
N ASN A 10 13.60 3.32 0.29
CA ASN A 10 13.65 4.79 0.21
C ASN A 10 12.49 5.50 0.95
N LYS A 11 12.30 5.20 2.24
CA LYS A 11 11.23 5.77 3.08
C LYS A 11 11.14 7.31 3.00
N ASP A 12 12.27 7.99 2.86
CA ASP A 12 12.33 9.46 2.75
C ASP A 12 11.61 10.02 1.52
N LYS A 13 11.46 9.23 0.45
CA LYS A 13 10.72 9.65 -0.75
C LYS A 13 9.21 9.64 -0.54
N ILE A 14 8.73 8.93 0.47
CA ILE A 14 7.31 8.72 0.78
C ILE A 14 6.86 9.64 1.92
N LYS A 15 7.75 9.98 2.85
CA LYS A 15 7.44 10.81 4.01
C LYS A 15 6.70 12.10 3.62
N ASN A 16 5.55 12.31 4.26
CA ASN A 16 4.66 13.45 4.05
C ASN A 16 4.15 13.61 2.60
N LYS A 17 4.26 12.58 1.76
CA LYS A 17 3.71 12.56 0.40
C LYS A 17 2.34 11.90 0.35
N HIS A 18 1.52 12.35 -0.59
CA HIS A 18 0.33 11.61 -0.99
C HIS A 18 0.75 10.53 -1.99
N VAL A 19 0.56 9.28 -1.60
CA VAL A 19 0.88 8.10 -2.41
C VAL A 19 -0.39 7.53 -3.01
N VAL A 20 -0.33 7.16 -4.29
CA VAL A 20 -1.37 6.37 -4.95
C VAL A 20 -0.83 4.98 -5.20
N LEU A 21 -1.44 3.99 -4.56
CA LEU A 21 -1.17 2.57 -4.82
C LEU A 21 -2.10 2.12 -5.95
N VAL A 22 -1.53 1.53 -6.99
CA VAL A 22 -2.25 1.10 -8.19
C VAL A 22 -2.12 -0.41 -8.33
N ASP A 23 -3.24 -1.09 -8.52
CA ASP A 23 -3.31 -2.53 -8.74
C ASP A 23 -4.28 -2.86 -9.90
N ASP A 24 -4.20 -4.05 -10.49
CA ASP A 24 -5.13 -4.44 -11.56
C ASP A 24 -6.48 -4.92 -11.00
N VAL A 25 -6.47 -5.90 -10.09
CA VAL A 25 -7.67 -6.48 -9.47
C VAL A 25 -7.48 -6.65 -7.97
N ILE A 26 -8.37 -6.06 -7.19
CA ILE A 26 -8.52 -6.40 -5.77
C ILE A 26 -9.35 -7.67 -5.65
N THR A 27 -8.82 -8.71 -5.01
CA THR A 27 -9.58 -9.91 -4.61
C THR A 27 -9.98 -9.83 -3.13
N THR A 28 -9.29 -10.55 -2.26
CA THR A 28 -9.52 -10.53 -0.80
C THR A 28 -9.02 -9.26 -0.12
N GLY A 29 -8.23 -8.44 -0.84
CA GLY A 29 -7.59 -7.25 -0.29
C GLY A 29 -6.34 -7.52 0.55
N ALA A 30 -5.95 -8.78 0.77
CA ALA A 30 -4.80 -9.13 1.61
C ALA A 30 -3.47 -8.52 1.12
N THR A 31 -3.25 -8.53 -0.21
CA THR A 31 -2.08 -7.90 -0.83
C THR A 31 -2.06 -6.39 -0.59
N LEU A 32 -3.21 -5.74 -0.77
CA LEU A 32 -3.36 -4.30 -0.60
C LEU A 32 -3.14 -3.89 0.86
N GLU A 33 -3.72 -4.65 1.81
CA GLU A 33 -3.55 -4.40 3.24
C GLU A 33 -2.08 -4.49 3.65
N ALA A 34 -1.37 -5.55 3.24
CA ALA A 34 0.04 -5.71 3.53
C ALA A 34 0.89 -4.55 2.95
N CYS A 35 0.66 -4.18 1.68
CA CYS A 35 1.34 -3.04 1.05
C CYS A 35 1.05 -1.71 1.76
N ILE A 36 -0.18 -1.45 2.17
CA ILE A 36 -0.56 -0.22 2.88
C ILE A 36 0.13 -0.16 4.25
N MET A 37 0.14 -1.27 5.00
CA MET A 37 0.81 -1.34 6.31
C MET A 37 2.30 -1.04 6.18
N THR A 38 2.98 -1.66 5.21
CA THR A 38 4.38 -1.40 4.90
C THR A 38 4.62 0.06 4.50
N LEU A 39 3.75 0.66 3.67
CA LEU A 39 3.84 2.08 3.28
C LEU A 39 3.68 3.04 4.46
N TYR A 40 2.85 2.70 5.45
CA TYR A 40 2.63 3.54 6.64
C TYR A 40 3.88 3.73 7.49
N GLU A 41 4.84 2.79 7.44
CA GLU A 41 6.13 2.93 8.12
C GLU A 41 6.94 4.16 7.65
N ALA A 42 6.67 4.65 6.44
CA ALA A 42 7.32 5.86 5.92
C ALA A 42 6.57 7.16 6.24
N LEU A 43 5.48 7.11 7.00
CA LEU A 43 4.67 8.28 7.39
C LEU A 43 4.21 9.13 6.19
N PRO A 44 3.49 8.55 5.21
CA PRO A 44 2.87 9.31 4.13
C PRO A 44 1.79 10.25 4.69
N SER A 45 1.51 11.36 3.98
CA SER A 45 0.42 12.27 4.38
C SER A 45 -0.95 11.72 4.01
N LYS A 46 -1.02 10.90 2.96
CA LYS A 46 -2.23 10.21 2.51
C LYS A 46 -1.85 9.00 1.66
N ILE A 47 -2.63 7.94 1.73
CA ILE A 47 -2.61 6.84 0.76
C ILE A 47 -3.97 6.80 0.06
N SER A 48 -3.97 6.65 -1.25
CA SER A 48 -5.17 6.37 -2.05
C SER A 48 -4.92 5.12 -2.88
N VAL A 49 -5.99 4.39 -3.19
CA VAL A 49 -5.92 3.15 -3.94
C VAL A 49 -6.72 3.29 -5.22
N VAL A 50 -6.15 2.84 -6.33
CA VAL A 50 -6.82 2.74 -7.62
C VAL A 50 -6.68 1.31 -8.11
N THR A 51 -7.80 0.69 -8.50
CA THR A 51 -7.81 -0.62 -9.12
C THR A 51 -8.72 -0.64 -10.34
N LEU A 52 -8.46 -1.53 -11.29
CA LEU A 52 -9.31 -1.68 -12.48
C LEU A 52 -10.57 -2.49 -12.16
N ALA A 53 -10.49 -3.44 -11.22
CA ALA A 53 -11.63 -4.26 -10.82
C ALA A 53 -11.55 -4.72 -9.37
N CYS A 54 -12.72 -5.01 -8.80
CA CYS A 54 -12.86 -5.65 -7.49
C CYS A 54 -13.56 -6.98 -7.72
N ALA A 55 -12.84 -8.07 -7.52
CA ALA A 55 -13.37 -9.42 -7.56
C ALA A 55 -13.84 -9.79 -6.15
N GLN A 56 -15.12 -10.15 -6.05
CA GLN A 56 -15.78 -10.51 -4.81
C GLN A 56 -15.87 -12.02 -4.65
#